data_AF-A0A1U9MB69-F1
#
_entry.id   AF-A0A1U9MB69-F1
#
_cell.length_a   1.000
_cell.length_b   1.000
_cell.length_c   1.000
_cell.angle_alpha   90.00
_cell.angle_beta   90.00
_cell.angle_gamma   90.00
#
_symmetry.space_group_name_H-M   'P 1'
#
loop_
_entity.id
_entity.type
_entity.pdbx_description
1 polymer ?
#
loop_
_entity_poly.entity_id
_entity_poly.type
_entity_poly.pdbx_seq_one_letter_code
_entity_poly.pdbx_strand_id
1 'polypeptide(L)' 'MDIKNIGFGYRPRAPYASDPAKSRGRLFYEPESPTRTPFQRDRDRIIHSNAFRRLNHKHRSL' A
#
# COMPACT_ATOMS: atom_id res chain seq x y z
N MET A 1 -12.88 -3.11 -6.87
CA MET A 1 -12.84 -2.13 -5.76
C MET A 1 -13.31 -0.72 -6.14
N ASP A 2 -14.38 -0.21 -5.53
CA ASP A 2 -14.71 1.23 -5.57
C ASP A 2 -14.00 1.98 -4.42
N ILE A 3 -12.84 2.52 -4.75
CA ILE A 3 -11.97 3.30 -3.86
C ILE A 3 -12.64 4.55 -3.26
N LYS A 4 -13.77 5.02 -3.80
CA LYS A 4 -14.52 6.15 -3.23
C LYS A 4 -15.30 5.74 -1.97
N ASN A 5 -15.58 4.46 -1.79
CA ASN A 5 -16.33 3.92 -0.64
C ASN A 5 -15.42 3.44 0.50
N ILE A 6 -14.11 3.48 0.31
CA ILE A 6 -13.15 3.29 1.41
C ILE A 6 -13.20 4.59 2.22
N GLY A 7 -14.02 4.62 3.26
CA GLY A 7 -14.39 5.83 4.03
C GLY A 7 -13.25 6.68 4.62
N PHE A 8 -11.98 6.34 4.36
CA PHE A 8 -10.81 7.13 4.74
C PHE A 8 -9.73 7.12 3.65
N GLY A 9 -9.33 8.33 3.20
CA GLY A 9 -8.06 8.55 2.50
C GLY A 9 -8.11 8.76 0.98
N TYR A 10 -9.29 8.78 0.35
CA TYR A 10 -9.38 9.18 -1.06
C TYR A 10 -9.30 10.70 -1.19
N ARG A 11 -8.11 11.20 -1.56
CA ARG A 11 -7.93 12.59 -2.02
C ARG A 11 -7.90 12.61 -3.55
N PRO A 12 -8.35 13.70 -4.20
CA PRO A 12 -8.15 13.87 -5.63
C PRO A 12 -6.67 13.71 -5.97
N ARG A 13 -6.40 12.81 -6.91
CA ARG A 13 -5.06 12.48 -7.39
C ARG A 13 -4.70 13.37 -8.57
N ALA A 14 -3.41 13.70 -8.72
CA ALA A 14 -2.94 14.33 -9.93
C ALA A 14 -3.16 13.41 -11.16
N PRO A 15 -3.36 13.94 -12.39
CA PRO A 15 -3.66 13.13 -13.56
C PRO A 15 -2.62 12.04 -13.89
N TYR A 16 -1.36 12.32 -13.54
CA TYR A 16 -0.23 11.41 -13.73
C TYR A 16 0.03 10.46 -12.54
N ALA A 17 -0.72 10.59 -11.44
CA ALA A 17 -0.52 9.75 -10.28
C ALA A 17 -1.10 8.34 -10.50
N SER A 18 -0.43 7.33 -9.93
CA SER A 18 -0.86 5.94 -10.02
C SER A 18 -2.22 5.72 -9.36
N ASP A 19 -3.09 4.94 -10.01
CA ASP A 19 -4.41 4.59 -9.51
C ASP A 19 -4.41 3.22 -8.83
N PRO A 20 -4.67 3.12 -7.51
CA PRO A 20 -4.78 1.84 -6.82
C PRO A 20 -5.87 0.94 -7.37
N ALA A 21 -6.97 1.49 -7.91
CA ALA A 21 -8.07 0.72 -8.50
C ALA A 21 -7.69 0.11 -9.87
N LYS A 22 -6.65 0.65 -10.53
CA LYS A 22 -6.09 0.11 -11.77
C LYS A 22 -4.77 -0.65 -11.53
N SER A 23 -4.54 -1.10 -10.30
CA SER A 23 -3.37 -1.91 -9.98
C SER A 23 -3.36 -3.18 -10.85
N ARG A 24 -2.17 -3.63 -11.26
CA ARG A 24 -1.97 -4.86 -12.04
C ARG A 24 -2.26 -6.14 -11.23
N GLY A 25 -2.56 -6.01 -9.95
CA GLY A 25 -2.78 -7.14 -9.04
C GLY A 25 -1.48 -7.68 -8.44
N ARG A 26 -1.56 -8.89 -7.90
CA ARG A 26 -0.45 -9.58 -7.21
C ARG A 26 -0.06 -10.83 -7.97
N LEU A 27 1.21 -11.25 -7.82
CA LEU A 27 1.70 -12.49 -8.40
C LEU A 27 0.91 -13.71 -7.91
N PHE A 28 0.56 -13.71 -6.62
CA PHE A 28 -0.31 -14.70 -6.01
C PHE A 28 -1.67 -14.07 -5.73
N TYR A 29 -2.74 -14.76 -6.10
CA TYR A 29 -4.10 -14.28 -5.88
C TYR A 29 -4.36 -14.04 -4.39
N GLU A 30 -4.97 -12.90 -4.08
CA GLU A 30 -5.47 -12.57 -2.76
C GLU A 30 -6.83 -11.88 -2.89
N PRO A 31 -7.78 -12.15 -1.96
CA PRO A 31 -9.06 -11.45 -1.96
C PRO A 31 -8.88 -9.95 -1.69
N GLU A 32 -9.74 -9.13 -2.30
CA GLU A 32 -9.78 -7.69 -2.06
C GLU A 32 -10.16 -7.39 -0.59
N SER A 33 -9.59 -6.32 -0.02
CA SER A 33 -9.84 -5.93 1.37
C SER A 33 -10.90 -4.83 1.44
N PRO A 34 -12.00 -4.99 2.20
CA PRO A 34 -13.12 -4.03 2.19
C PRO A 34 -12.72 -2.62 2.67
N THR A 35 -11.72 -2.53 3.54
CA THR A 35 -11.33 -1.26 4.21
C THR A 35 -10.02 -0.67 3.73
N ARG A 36 -9.29 -1.33 2.82
CA ARG A 36 -7.92 -0.95 2.45
C ARG A 36 -7.68 -1.08 0.95
N THR A 37 -7.11 -0.03 0.37
CA THR A 37 -6.59 -0.08 -1.01
C THR A 37 -5.43 -1.08 -1.12
N PRO A 38 -5.12 -1.58 -2.33
CA PRO A 38 -3.96 -2.43 -2.55
C PRO A 38 -2.65 -1.82 -2.01
N PHE A 39 -2.43 -0.52 -2.24
CA PHE A 39 -1.21 0.17 -1.79
C PHE A 39 -1.18 0.41 -0.28
N GLN A 40 -2.32 0.67 0.37
CA GLN A 40 -2.38 0.72 1.84
C GLN A 40 -2.02 -0.64 2.46
N ARG A 41 -2.51 -1.75 1.88
CA ARG A 41 -2.11 -3.10 2.33
C ARG A 41 -0.61 -3.33 2.17
N ASP A 42 -0.02 -2.88 1.08
CA ASP A 42 1.43 -3.04 0.83
C ASP A 42 2.25 -2.25 1.84
N ARG A 43 1.85 -1.00 2.10
CA ARG A 43 2.46 -0.16 3.14
C ARG A 43 2.43 -0.87 4.50
N ASP A 44 1.28 -1.39 4.91
CA ASP A 44 1.14 -2.06 6.20
C ASP A 44 2.06 -3.29 6.26
N ARG A 45 2.18 -4.11 5.20
CA ARG A 45 3.12 -5.24 5.18
C ARG A 45 4.57 -4.82 5.34
N ILE A 46 4.97 -3.76 4.63
CA ILE A 46 6.35 -3.25 4.70
C ILE A 46 6.67 -2.80 6.12
N ILE A 47 5.81 -1.98 6.71
CA ILE A 47 5.98 -1.43 8.07
C ILE A 47 6.09 -2.55 9.13
N HIS A 48 5.28 -3.60 9.01
CA HIS A 48 5.27 -4.71 9.97
C HIS A 48 6.28 -5.83 9.65
N SER A 49 7.09 -5.68 8.60
CA SER A 49 8.08 -6.70 8.23
C SER A 49 9.28 -6.75 9.17
N ASN A 50 9.84 -7.95 9.39
CA ASN A 50 11.09 -8.13 10.15
C ASN A 50 12.25 -7.36 9.52
N ALA A 51 12.32 -7.29 8.19
CA ALA A 51 13.38 -6.56 7.48
C ALA A 51 13.35 -5.07 7.80
N PHE A 52 12.16 -4.45 7.77
CA PHE A 52 12.00 -3.02 8.11
C PHE A 52 12.37 -2.74 9.58
N ARG A 53 11.93 -3.59 10.51
CA ARG A 53 12.32 -3.48 11.93
C ARG A 53 13.84 -3.54 12.17
N ARG A 54 14.56 -4.35 11.40
CA ARG A 54 16.03 -4.44 11.49
C ARG A 54 16.72 -3.17 10.99
N LEU A 55 16.11 -2.43 10.06
CA LEU A 55 16.67 -1.16 9.58
C LEU A 55 16.76 -0.10 10.68
N ASN A 56 15.87 -0.09 11.67
CA ASN A 56 15.95 0.85 12.81
C ASN A 56 17.26 0.76 13.60
N HIS A 57 17.89 -0.42 13.61
CA HIS A 57 19.15 -0.66 14.33
C HIS A 57 20.37 -0.61 13.40
N LYS A 58 20.16 -0.37 12.10
CA LYS A 58 21.23 -0.32 11.11
C LYS A 58 21.54 1.15 10.80
N HIS A 59 22.68 1.64 11.29
CA HIS A 59 23.16 2.95 10.87
C HIS A 59 23.46 2.95 9.37
N ARG A 60 22.96 3.98 8.70
CA ARG A 60 23.32 4.27 7.32
C ARG A 60 24.74 4.83 7.34
N SER A 61 25.71 4.08 6.81
CA SER A 61 27.03 4.66 6.54
C SER A 61 26.85 5.80 5.56
N LEU A 62 27.48 6.92 5.87
CA LEU A 62 27.75 7.98 4.90
C LEU A 62 28.74 7.48 3.85
#